data_AF-A0A072TES6-F1
#
_entry.id   AF-A0A072TES6-F1
#
_cell.length_a   1.000
_cell.length_b   1.000
_cell.length_c   1.000
_cell.angle_alpha   90.00
_cell.angle_beta   90.00
_cell.angle_gamma   90.00
#
_symmetry.space_group_name_H-M   'P 1'
#
loop_
_entity.id
_entity.type
_entity.pdbx_description
1 polymer ?
#
loop_
_entity_poly.entity_id
_entity_poly.type
_entity_poly.pdbx_seq_one_letter_code
_entity_poly.pdbx_strand_id
1 'polypeptide(L)' 'YPDNPTRQQKKDVKELVQILSRMYPCKECADHFKEVLRSNPVQAGSHAEFSQWLCHVHNVVNR' A
#
# COMPACT_ATOMS: atom_id res chain seq x y z
N TYR A 1 7.33 3.83 9.66
CA TYR A 1 6.73 2.56 10.10
C TYR A 1 7.79 1.78 10.88
N PRO A 2 7.56 1.34 12.12
CA PRO A 2 8.61 0.74 12.96
C PRO A 2 8.89 -0.73 12.61
N ASP A 3 10.00 -1.28 13.09
CA ASP A 3 10.34 -2.71 12.93
C ASP A 3 9.32 -3.62 13.62
N ASN A 4 8.83 -3.21 14.80
CA ASN A 4 7.82 -3.92 15.59
C ASN A 4 6.55 -3.07 15.74
N PRO A 5 5.70 -3.00 14.70
CA PRO A 5 4.50 -2.15 14.69
C PRO A 5 3.39 -2.69 15.58
N THR A 6 2.71 -1.78 16.27
CA THR A 6 1.51 -2.11 17.06
C THR A 6 0.37 -2.57 16.15
N ARG A 7 -0.61 -3.28 16.72
CA ARG A 7 -1.83 -3.67 15.97
C ARG A 7 -2.52 -2.46 15.33
N GLN A 8 -2.53 -1.32 16.02
CA GLN A 8 -3.11 -0.08 15.51
C GLN A 8 -2.32 0.44 14.30
N GLN A 9 -0.99 0.52 14.37
CA GLN A 9 -0.16 0.96 13.24
C GLN A 9 -0.30 0.06 12.00
N LYS A 10 -0.45 -1.26 12.20
CA LYS A 10 -0.74 -2.19 11.09
C LYS A 10 -2.08 -1.88 10.44
N LYS A 11 -3.09 -1.56 11.24
CA LYS A 11 -4.43 -1.18 10.74
C LYS A 11 -4.37 0.16 10.01
N ASP A 12 -3.75 1.16 10.60
CA ASP A 12 -3.65 2.53 10.06
C ASP A 12 -2.99 2.55 8.69
N VAL A 13 -1.90 1.81 8.49
CA VAL A 13 -1.23 1.74 7.18
C VAL A 13 -2.10 1.07 6.13
N LYS A 14 -2.79 -0.02 6.49
CA LYS A 14 -3.72 -0.68 5.57
C LYS A 14 -4.86 0.27 5.19
N GLU A 15 -5.40 1.00 6.15
CA GLU A 15 -6.46 1.98 5.92
C GLU A 15 -5.98 3.17 5.09
N LEU A 16 -4.78 3.70 5.37
CA LEU A 16 -4.14 4.76 4.58
C LEU A 16 -4.02 4.36 3.10
N VAL A 17 -3.54 3.14 2.81
CA VAL A 17 -3.42 2.65 1.44
C VAL A 17 -4.79 2.50 0.77
N GLN A 18 -5.81 2.01 1.48
CA GLN A 18 -7.18 1.91 0.97
C GLN A 18 -7.86 3.27 0.78
N ILE A 19 -7.49 4.28 1.56
CA ILE A 19 -7.93 5.67 1.34
C ILE A 19 -7.24 6.22 0.10
N LEU A 20 -5.92 6.02 -0.02
CA LEU A 20 -5.15 6.49 -1.17
C LEU A 20 -5.69 5.92 -2.49
N SER A 21 -6.05 4.63 -2.55
CA SER A 21 -6.63 4.02 -3.76
C SER A 21 -8.00 4.58 -4.15
N ARG A 22 -8.69 5.30 -3.26
CA ARG A 22 -10.00 5.93 -3.53
C ARG A 22 -9.90 7.43 -3.76
N MET A 23 -9.00 8.09 -3.04
CA MET A 23 -8.87 9.54 -3.00
C MET A 23 -7.78 10.08 -3.94
N TYR A 24 -7.06 9.22 -4.64
CA TYR A 24 -6.04 9.66 -5.58
C TYR A 24 -6.67 10.55 -6.67
N PRO A 25 -6.15 11.78 -6.92
CA PRO A 25 -6.82 12.77 -7.77
C PRO A 25 -7.00 12.34 -9.24
N CYS A 26 -6.10 11.50 -9.74
CA CYS A 26 -6.21 10.90 -11.07
C CYS A 26 -7.10 9.66 -11.01
N LYS A 27 -8.28 9.72 -11.64
CA LYS A 27 -9.27 8.63 -11.63
C LYS A 27 -8.71 7.32 -12.19
N GLU A 28 -8.09 7.37 -13.37
CA GLU A 28 -7.52 6.19 -14.02
C GLU A 28 -6.42 5.56 -13.18
N CYS A 29 -5.56 6.40 -12.58
CA CYS A 29 -4.52 5.97 -11.66
C CYS A 29 -5.10 5.32 -10.39
N ALA A 30 -6.18 5.88 -9.83
CA ALA A 30 -6.87 5.33 -8.67
C ALA A 30 -7.48 3.95 -8.97
N ASP A 31 -8.16 3.82 -10.11
CA ASP A 31 -8.79 2.57 -10.53
C ASP A 31 -7.74 1.49 -10.86
N HIS A 32 -6.65 1.86 -11.52
CA HIS A 32 -5.51 0.96 -11.71
C HIS A 32 -4.88 0.55 -10.37
N PHE A 33 -4.69 1.49 -9.45
CA PHE A 33 -4.09 1.18 -8.15
C PHE A 33 -4.97 0.22 -7.32
N LYS A 34 -6.31 0.32 -7.40
CA LYS A 34 -7.21 -0.68 -6.80
C LYS A 34 -6.96 -2.09 -7.34
N GLU A 35 -6.71 -2.22 -8.64
CA GLU A 35 -6.41 -3.53 -9.25
C GLU A 35 -5.05 -4.07 -8.78
N VAL A 36 -4.03 -3.22 -8.75
CA VAL A 36 -2.71 -3.57 -8.20
C VAL A 36 -2.82 -4.06 -6.76
N LEU A 37 -3.63 -3.41 -5.92
CA LEU A 37 -3.86 -3.82 -4.53
C LEU A 37 -4.58 -5.17 -4.37
N ARG A 38 -5.43 -5.57 -5.32
CA ARG A 38 -6.08 -6.89 -5.31
C ARG A 38 -5.06 -8.00 -5.51
N SER A 39 -4.12 -7.79 -6.42
CA SER A 39 -3.05 -8.76 -6.72
C SER A 39 -1.90 -8.71 -5.71
N ASN A 40 -1.70 -7.55 -5.06
CA ASN A 40 -0.57 -7.29 -4.16
C ASN A 40 -1.07 -6.76 -2.81
N PRO A 41 -1.62 -7.63 -1.94
CA PRO A 41 -2.17 -7.20 -0.66
C PRO A 41 -1.10 -6.53 0.21
N VAL A 42 -1.48 -5.47 0.93
CA VAL A 42 -0.59 -4.66 1.77
C VAL A 42 0.11 -5.52 2.83
N GLN A 43 1.42 -5.62 2.71
CA GLN A 43 2.28 -6.28 3.69
C GLN A 43 2.79 -5.25 4.70
N ALA A 44 2.40 -5.41 5.96
CA ALA A 44 2.65 -4.45 7.03
C ALA A 44 2.84 -5.22 8.34
N GLY A 45 3.80 -6.13 8.37
CA GLY A 45 4.24 -6.81 9.59
C GLY A 45 5.46 -6.15 10.24
N SER A 46 6.33 -5.51 9.44
CA SER A 46 7.54 -4.80 9.86
C SER A 46 7.94 -3.66 8.90
N HIS A 47 8.89 -2.81 9.29
CA HIS A 47 9.48 -1.79 8.41
C HIS A 47 10.02 -2.36 7.10
N ALA A 48 10.83 -3.41 7.17
CA ALA A 48 11.42 -4.03 6.00
C ALA A 48 10.34 -4.56 5.03
N GLU A 49 9.36 -5.28 5.56
CA GLU A 49 8.28 -5.87 4.77
C GLU A 49 7.41 -4.81 4.07
N PHE A 50 7.00 -3.76 4.80
CA PHE A 50 6.21 -2.69 4.21
C PHE A 50 7.00 -1.88 3.17
N SER A 51 8.28 -1.65 3.41
CA SER A 51 9.15 -0.94 2.47
C SER A 51 9.36 -1.73 1.18
N GLN A 52 9.57 -3.05 1.28
CA GLN A 52 9.69 -3.92 0.11
C GLN A 52 8.40 -3.99 -0.68
N TRP A 53 7.25 -4.11 -0.01
CA TRP A 53 5.94 -4.08 -0.66
C TRP A 53 5.68 -2.77 -1.40
N LEU A 54 5.96 -1.62 -0.76
CA LEU A 54 5.85 -0.31 -1.41
C LEU A 54 6.74 -0.19 -2.64
N CYS A 55 8.00 -0.63 -2.54
CA CYS A 55 8.94 -0.63 -3.67
C CYS A 55 8.43 -1.51 -4.81
N HIS A 56 7.94 -2.72 -4.51
CA HIS A 56 7.37 -3.62 -5.50
C HIS A 56 6.18 -2.98 -6.24
N VAL A 57 5.22 -2.43 -5.50
CA VAL A 57 4.02 -1.78 -6.06
C VAL A 57 4.38 -0.54 -6.88
N HIS A 58 5.32 0.30 -6.43
CA HIS A 58 5.82 1.41 -7.25
C HIS A 58 6.41 0.93 -8.57
N ASN A 59 7.16 -0.18 -8.57
CA ASN A 59 7.75 -0.74 -9.78
C ASN A 59 6.71 -1.38 -10.72
N VAL A 60 5.56 -1.82 -10.22
CA VAL A 60 4.43 -2.24 -11.07
C VAL A 60 3.88 -1.05 -11.86
N VAL A 61 3.80 0.13 -11.26
CA VAL A 61 3.32 1.35 -11.93
C VAL A 61 4.35 1.93 -12.91
N ASN A 62 5.64 1.77 -12.64
CA ASN A 62 6.72 2.25 -13.51
C ASN A 62 6.88 1.45 -14.82
N ARG A 63 6.22 0.31 -14.94
CA ARG A 63 6.30 -0.57 -16.12
C ARG A 63 5.09 -0.36 -17.02
#